data_AF-A0A9Q3FJ06-F1
#
_entry.id   AF-A0A9Q3FJ06-F1
#
_cell.length_a   1.000
_cell.length_b   1.000
_cell.length_c   1.000
_cell.angle_alpha   90.00
_cell.angle_beta   90.00
_cell.angle_gamma   90.00
#
_symmetry.space_group_name_H-M   'P 1'
#
loop_
_entity.id
_entity.type
_entity.pdbx_description
1 polymer ?
#
loop_
_entity_poly.entity_id
_entity_poly.type
_entity_poly.pdbx_seq_one_letter_code
_entity_poly.pdbx_strand_id
1 'polypeptide(L)'
;MVKIRAKDYNLWFDGKDIERLIKKVENIAEIEGESGRDIARQIAFWSKDEEIGYHIEGMPGYETAYWDQLKVDMKRRWGKVSPEIRHRLSSIT
;
A
#
# COMPACT_ATOMS: atom_id res chain seq x y z
N MET A 1 5.08 17.53 -5.10
CA MET A 1 4.01 16.60 -4.71
C MET A 1 2.81 16.93 -5.57
N VAL A 2 2.60 16.14 -6.63
CA VAL A 2 1.29 16.08 -7.30
C VAL A 2 0.32 15.44 -6.30
N LYS A 3 -0.97 15.76 -6.39
CA LYS A 3 -1.99 15.20 -5.49
C LYS A 3 -2.94 14.35 -6.32
N ILE A 4 -2.74 13.03 -6.32
CA ILE A 4 -3.71 12.10 -6.92
C ILE A 4 -5.03 12.19 -6.16
N ARG A 5 -6.09 12.55 -6.88
CA ARG A 5 -7.46 12.50 -6.35
C ARG A 5 -7.96 11.06 -6.40
N ALA A 6 -7.93 10.40 -5.25
CA ALA A 6 -8.34 8.99 -5.11
C ALA A 6 -9.70 8.67 -5.75
N LYS A 7 -10.64 9.62 -5.69
CA LYS A 7 -11.98 9.51 -6.26
C LYS A 7 -11.98 9.37 -7.78
N ASP A 8 -11.16 10.15 -8.47
CA ASP A 8 -11.11 10.18 -9.94
C ASP A 8 -10.69 8.83 -10.51
N TYR A 9 -9.84 8.13 -9.75
CA TYR A 9 -9.28 6.86 -10.14
C TYR A 9 -9.87 5.67 -9.37
N ASN A 10 -10.83 5.87 -8.47
CA ASN A 10 -11.37 4.82 -7.59
C ASN A 10 -10.26 4.02 -6.86
N LEU A 11 -9.38 4.73 -6.15
CA LEU A 11 -8.24 4.19 -5.40
C LEU A 11 -8.56 3.82 -3.94
N TRP A 12 -9.83 3.87 -3.57
CA TRP A 12 -10.27 3.63 -2.20
C TRP A 12 -9.99 2.20 -1.75
N PHE A 13 -9.09 2.04 -0.78
CA PHE A 13 -8.66 0.76 -0.23
C PHE A 13 -9.54 0.34 0.95
N ASP A 14 -10.05 -0.88 0.89
CA ASP A 14 -10.91 -1.47 1.93
C ASP A 14 -10.30 -2.70 2.60
N GLY A 15 -8.97 -2.84 2.52
CA GLY A 15 -8.23 -3.95 3.13
C GLY A 15 -8.19 -5.21 2.26
N LYS A 16 -8.78 -5.21 1.06
CA LYS A 16 -8.85 -6.38 0.16
C LYS A 16 -8.03 -6.18 -1.11
N ASP A 17 -7.50 -7.27 -1.65
CA ASP A 17 -6.75 -7.33 -2.92
C ASP A 17 -5.66 -6.24 -3.04
N ILE A 18 -4.78 -6.14 -2.03
CA ILE A 18 -3.72 -5.13 -1.96
C ILE A 18 -2.81 -5.13 -3.20
N GLU A 19 -2.59 -6.28 -3.82
CA GLU A 19 -1.81 -6.41 -5.05
C GLU A 19 -2.45 -5.65 -6.21
N ARG A 20 -3.79 -5.66 -6.29
CA ARG A 20 -4.54 -4.89 -7.30
C ARG A 20 -4.43 -3.40 -7.04
N LEU A 21 -4.52 -2.98 -5.77
CA LEU A 21 -4.34 -1.57 -5.40
C LEU A 21 -2.94 -1.07 -5.78
N ILE A 22 -1.88 -1.78 -5.37
CA ILE A 22 -0.48 -1.42 -5.66
C ILE A 22 -0.29 -1.22 -7.16
N LYS A 23 -0.70 -2.21 -7.98
CA LYS A 23 -0.56 -2.12 -9.45
C LYS A 23 -1.30 -0.91 -10.01
N LYS A 24 -2.50 -0.61 -9.50
CA LYS A 24 -3.31 0.50 -9.98
C LYS A 24 -2.68 1.85 -9.63
N VAL A 25 -2.19 1.99 -8.41
CA VAL A 25 -1.49 3.18 -7.93
C VAL A 25 -0.22 3.44 -8.73
N GLU A 26 0.59 2.40 -8.98
CA GLU A 26 1.82 2.51 -9.78
C GLU A 26 1.52 2.93 -11.23
N ASN A 27 0.50 2.35 -11.86
CA ASN A 27 0.07 2.76 -13.20
C ASN A 27 -0.37 4.23 -13.26
N ILE A 28 -1.12 4.71 -12.27
CA ILE A 28 -1.57 6.12 -12.24
C ILE A 28 -0.39 7.05 -11.96
N ALA A 29 0.53 6.66 -11.07
CA ALA A 29 1.72 7.43 -10.81
C ALA A 29 2.60 7.56 -12.06
N GLU A 30 2.71 6.51 -12.88
CA GLU A 30 3.39 6.56 -14.17
C GLU A 30 2.72 7.55 -15.14
N ILE A 31 1.38 7.56 -15.21
CA ILE A 31 0.61 8.49 -16.06
C ILE A 31 0.73 9.94 -15.60
N GLU A 32 0.66 10.17 -14.29
CA GLU A 32 0.68 11.51 -13.68
C GLU A 32 2.11 12.03 -13.40
N GLY A 33 3.14 11.21 -13.64
CA GLY A 33 4.53 11.55 -13.34
C GLY A 33 4.83 11.64 -11.83
N GLU A 34 4.09 10.91 -10.99
CA GLU A 34 4.33 10.86 -9.54
C GLU A 34 5.49 9.93 -9.18
N SER A 35 6.25 10.34 -8.16
CA SER A 35 7.31 9.51 -7.59
C SER A 35 6.75 8.53 -6.56
N GLY A 36 7.45 7.41 -6.33
CA GLY A 36 7.10 6.50 -5.23
C GLY A 36 7.03 7.19 -3.86
N ARG A 37 7.85 8.21 -3.63
CA ARG A 37 7.81 9.00 -2.39
C ARG A 37 6.48 9.76 -2.22
N ASP A 38 5.93 10.29 -3.32
CA ASP A 38 4.64 10.97 -3.30
C ASP A 38 3.49 9.98 -3.05
N ILE A 39 3.56 8.79 -3.65
CA ILE A 39 2.62 7.69 -3.41
C ILE A 39 2.61 7.31 -1.92
N ALA A 40 3.80 7.04 -1.35
CA ALA A 40 3.94 6.56 0.02
C ALA A 40 3.31 7.52 1.05
N ARG A 41 3.35 8.83 0.78
CA ARG A 41 2.73 9.86 1.65
C ARG A 41 1.22 9.96 1.51
N GLN A 42 0.69 9.63 0.34
CA GLN A 42 -0.72 9.84 0.03
C GLN A 42 -1.60 8.62 0.32
N ILE A 43 -1.03 7.41 0.24
CA ILE A 43 -1.81 6.16 0.22
C ILE A 43 -2.66 5.92 1.48
N ALA A 44 -2.24 6.42 2.65
CA ALA A 44 -3.04 6.35 3.88
C ALA A 44 -4.39 7.09 3.74
N PHE A 45 -4.41 8.24 3.06
CA PHE A 45 -5.63 9.03 2.82
C PHE A 45 -6.59 8.39 1.81
N TRP A 46 -6.16 7.33 1.13
CA TRP A 46 -7.00 6.58 0.19
C TRP A 46 -7.68 5.38 0.86
N SER A 47 -7.66 5.31 2.19
CA SER A 47 -8.35 4.28 2.96
C SER A 47 -9.86 4.57 3.03
N LYS A 48 -10.70 3.53 2.92
CA LYS A 48 -12.15 3.64 3.14
C LYS A 48 -12.54 3.74 4.62
N ASP A 49 -11.65 3.28 5.49
CA ASP A 49 -11.82 3.30 6.94
C ASP A 49 -10.58 3.94 7.57
N GLU A 50 -10.80 4.66 8.67
CA GLU A 50 -9.76 5.31 9.48
C GLU A 50 -8.75 4.29 10.03
N GLU A 51 -9.21 3.09 10.44
CA GLU A 51 -8.36 2.02 10.98
C GLU A 51 -7.31 1.55 9.96
N ILE A 52 -7.71 1.45 8.68
CA ILE A 52 -6.79 1.06 7.60
C ILE A 52 -5.74 2.16 7.40
N GLY A 53 -6.15 3.43 7.42
CA GLY A 53 -5.25 4.57 7.35
C GLY A 53 -4.22 4.55 8.47
N TYR A 54 -4.66 4.42 9.72
CA TYR A 54 -3.78 4.32 10.89
C TYR A 54 -2.79 3.17 10.78
N HIS A 55 -3.23 2.00 10.30
CA HIS A 55 -2.32 0.88 10.08
C HIS A 55 -1.25 1.16 9.05
N ILE A 56 -1.56 1.87 7.96
CA ILE A 56 -0.60 2.26 6.93
C ILE A 56 0.38 3.29 7.50
N GLU A 57 -0.11 4.30 8.23
CA GLU A 57 0.71 5.35 8.82
C GLU A 57 1.73 4.81 9.83
N GLY A 58 1.38 3.73 10.53
CA GLY A 58 2.28 3.03 11.45
C GLY A 58 3.32 2.12 10.78
N MET A 59 3.40 2.06 9.44
CA MET A 59 4.37 1.20 8.74
C MET A 59 5.72 1.90 8.53
N PRO A 60 6.85 1.18 8.68
CA PRO A 60 8.19 1.74 8.44
C PRO A 60 8.36 2.37 7.05
N GLY A 61 7.79 1.75 6.01
CA GLY A 61 7.81 2.30 4.66
C GLY A 61 7.04 3.62 4.50
N TYR A 62 6.02 3.87 5.33
CA TYR A 62 5.28 5.12 5.34
C TYR A 62 6.09 6.22 6.03
N GLU A 63 6.63 5.94 7.21
CA GLU A 63 7.48 6.86 7.98
C GLU A 63 8.67 7.36 7.16
N THR A 64 9.33 6.45 6.44
CA THR A 64 10.48 6.78 5.57
C THR A 64 10.09 7.31 4.20
N ALA A 65 8.79 7.31 3.87
CA ALA A 65 8.25 7.57 2.53
C ALA A 65 8.93 6.73 1.42
N TYR A 66 9.32 5.50 1.76
CA TYR A 66 9.98 4.58 0.83
C TYR A 66 8.98 3.55 0.32
N TRP A 67 8.48 3.80 -0.90
CA TRP A 67 7.39 3.03 -1.50
C TRP A 67 7.65 1.53 -1.61
N ASP A 68 8.88 1.14 -1.97
CA ASP A 68 9.21 -0.28 -2.11
C ASP A 68 9.12 -1.03 -0.78
N GLN A 69 9.56 -0.41 0.32
CA GLN A 69 9.38 -0.95 1.66
C GLN A 69 7.90 -0.94 2.07
N LEU A 70 7.17 0.14 1.79
CA LEU A 70 5.75 0.22 2.14
C LEU A 70 4.92 -0.86 1.44
N LYS A 71 5.23 -1.19 0.17
CA LYS A 71 4.61 -2.32 -0.53
C LYS A 71 4.82 -3.65 0.22
N VAL A 72 6.01 -3.89 0.76
CA VAL A 72 6.31 -5.10 1.55
C VAL A 72 5.48 -5.12 2.83
N ASP A 73 5.43 -3.99 3.54
CA ASP A 73 4.68 -3.86 4.80
C ASP A 73 3.17 -4.08 4.57
N MET A 74 2.60 -3.44 3.54
CA MET A 74 1.20 -3.59 3.16
C MET A 74 0.86 -5.02 2.71
N LYS A 75 1.71 -5.65 1.90
CA LYS A 75 1.53 -7.06 1.46
C LYS A 75 1.63 -8.03 2.63
N ARG A 76 2.46 -7.76 3.64
CA ARG A 76 2.54 -8.59 4.84
C ARG A 76 1.24 -8.53 5.65
N ARG A 77 0.57 -7.37 5.69
CA ARG A 77 -0.67 -7.15 6.45
C ARG A 77 -1.92 -7.63 5.70
N TRP A 78 -2.05 -7.28 4.42
CA TRP A 78 -3.27 -7.47 3.62
C TRP A 78 -3.09 -8.37 2.38
N GLY A 79 -1.86 -8.79 2.10
CA GLY A 79 -1.59 -9.70 0.99
C GLY A 79 -2.12 -11.09 1.28
N LYS A 80 -2.38 -11.84 0.20
CA LYS A 80 -2.69 -13.26 0.35
C LYS A 80 -1.43 -13.95 0.90
N VAL A 81 -1.56 -14.64 2.02
CA VAL A 81 -0.46 -15.46 2.54
C VAL A 81 -0.18 -16.54 1.49
N SER A 82 0.93 -16.42 0.76
CA SER A 82 1.36 -17.50 -0.11
C SER A 82 1.72 -18.72 0.76
N PRO A 83 1.53 -19.96 0.27
CA PRO A 83 1.91 -21.17 1.00
C PRO A 83 3.38 -21.14 1.49
N GLU A 84 4.26 -20.51 0.71
CA GLU A 84 5.68 -20.32 1.03
C GLU A 84 5.89 -19.44 2.27
N ILE A 85 5.16 -18.33 2.38
CA ILE A 85 5.18 -17.47 3.57
C ILE A 85 4.60 -18.22 4.77
N ARG A 86 3.52 -18.99 4.57
CA ARG A 86 2.93 -19.82 5.62
C ARG A 86 3.93 -20.83 6.18
N HIS A 87 4.66 -21.52 5.31
CA HIS A 87 5.66 -22.50 5.70
C HIS A 87 6.85 -21.85 6.43
N ARG A 88 7.32 -20.69 5.98
CA ARG A 88 8.41 -19.96 6.66
C ARG A 88 7.99 -19.46 8.05
N LEU A 89 6.75 -19.01 8.20
CA LEU A 89 6.21 -18.57 9.50
C LEU A 89 5.95 -19.74 10.44
N SER A 90 5.50 -20.90 9.93
CA SER A 90 5.31 -22.11 10.73
C SER A 90 6.62 -22.80 11.14
N SER A 91 7.73 -22.53 10.44
CA SER A 91 9.04 -23.11 10.76
C SER A 91 9.82 -22.33 11.83
N ILE A 92 9.25 -21.21 12.31
CA ILE A 92 9.83 -20.36 13.36
C ILE A 92 9.12 -20.62 14.71
N THR A 93 8.20 -21.59 14.78
CA THR A 93 7.49 -22.01 16.00
C THR A 93 7.80 -23.46 16.30
#